data_AF-A0A0D3HF33-F1
#
_entry.id   AF-A0A0D3HF33-F1
#
_cell.length_a   1.000
_cell.length_b   1.000
_cell.length_c   1.000
_cell.angle_alpha   90.00
_cell.angle_beta   90.00
_cell.angle_gamma   90.00
#
_symmetry.space_group_name_H-M   'P 1'
#
loop_
_entity.id
_entity.type
_entity.pdbx_description
1 polymer ?
#
loop_
_entity_poly.entity_id
_entity_poly.type
_entity_poly.pdbx_seq_one_letter_code
_entity_poly.pdbx_strand_id
1 'polypeptide(L)'
;MDLSPFKLDIDELLADYTEANCTAFVDFKRLWMAKKFSYIYEGRPKTNSGAFMQLLFLHCIGHMTSQSCMPQRLAGLYCLYCLYESQPYKPHFKIYLSLEELKKLKDFVVEAKQNGMAVVPSLVKRMLDKGMILFGFINLLGDSGVKQVNELTASQNKRVKFACDKLFMNTQIDSYMHMDLGSELELDKIKKSSLDYAKAKELAFAEASNIIDVEDARHIVQNDKLLGDRVDEIVKEWDAQKEAFYEKTGVRRDELAVVEHDESGVLPHENDEFDEIRQLLLE
;
A
#
# COMPACT_ATOMS: atom_id res chain seq x y z
N MET A 1 14.39 19.79 2.69
CA MET A 1 13.47 20.92 2.91
C MET A 1 13.75 21.40 4.32
N ASP A 2 13.99 22.69 4.51
CA ASP A 2 14.13 23.23 5.86
C ASP A 2 12.74 23.29 6.50
N LEU A 3 12.53 22.42 7.48
CA LEU A 3 11.27 22.22 8.18
C LEU A 3 11.20 23.10 9.45
N SER A 4 12.16 24.01 9.63
CA SER A 4 12.20 24.93 10.77
C SER A 4 11.08 25.99 10.80
N PRO A 5 10.59 26.56 9.67
CA PRO A 5 9.68 27.72 9.75
C PRO A 5 8.32 27.41 10.38
N PHE A 6 7.66 26.31 9.97
CA PHE A 6 6.36 25.96 10.55
C PHE A 6 6.45 25.55 12.03
N LYS A 7 7.61 25.04 12.47
CA LYS A 7 7.84 24.72 13.88
C LYS A 7 7.87 25.99 14.71
N LEU A 8 8.58 27.01 14.22
CA LEU A 8 8.61 28.34 14.84
C LEU A 8 7.22 28.98 14.88
N ASP A 9 6.45 28.88 13.79
CA ASP A 9 5.07 29.40 13.76
C ASP A 9 4.19 28.72 14.82
N ILE A 10 4.29 27.39 14.95
CA ILE A 10 3.57 26.64 15.99
C ILE A 10 4.08 27.05 17.38
N ASP A 11 5.38 27.14 17.59
CA ASP A 11 5.98 27.49 18.88
C ASP A 11 5.55 28.90 19.32
N GLU A 12 5.50 29.87 18.40
CA GLU A 12 5.01 31.23 18.66
C GLU A 12 3.51 31.21 19.03
N LEU A 13 2.68 30.47 18.30
CA LEU A 13 1.25 30.34 18.61
C LEU A 13 1.02 29.74 20.01
N LEU A 14 1.79 28.71 20.36
CA LEU A 14 1.70 28.03 21.64
C LEU A 14 2.24 28.91 22.78
N ALA A 15 3.32 29.67 22.54
CA ALA A 15 3.88 30.62 23.48
C ALA A 15 2.87 31.73 23.82
N ASP A 16 2.27 32.37 22.82
CA ASP A 16 1.27 33.43 23.01
C ASP A 16 0.07 32.94 23.84
N TYR A 17 -0.39 31.71 23.60
CA TYR A 17 -1.47 31.11 24.39
C TYR A 17 -1.04 30.83 25.84
N THR A 18 0.20 30.38 26.03
CA THR A 18 0.76 30.06 27.34
C THR A 18 1.00 31.33 28.17
N GLU A 19 1.48 32.41 27.56
CA GLU A 19 1.67 33.71 28.19
C GLU A 19 0.35 34.34 28.65
N ALA A 20 -0.72 34.14 27.89
CA ALA A 20 -2.06 34.58 28.28
C ALA A 20 -2.64 33.78 29.48
N ASN A 21 -1.98 32.71 29.90
CA ASN A 21 -2.39 31.78 30.97
C ASN A 21 -3.84 31.28 30.79
N CYS A 22 -4.26 31.11 29.54
CA CYS A 22 -5.58 30.62 29.20
C CYS A 22 -5.64 29.08 29.30
N THR A 23 -6.81 28.55 29.65
CA THR A 23 -7.06 27.09 29.71
C THR A 23 -8.21 26.64 28.81
N ALA A 24 -9.04 27.58 28.35
CA ALA A 24 -10.22 27.29 27.55
C ALA A 24 -9.88 27.19 26.05
N PHE A 25 -10.46 26.18 25.40
CA PHE A 25 -10.35 26.00 23.95
C PHE A 25 -10.88 27.20 23.15
N VAL A 26 -11.86 27.94 23.68
CA VAL A 26 -12.43 29.13 23.03
C VAL A 26 -11.37 30.23 22.87
N ASP A 27 -10.51 30.42 23.89
CA ASP A 27 -9.43 31.39 23.83
C ASP A 27 -8.37 30.98 22.80
N PHE A 28 -8.02 29.69 22.78
CA PHE A 28 -7.11 29.14 21.77
C PHE A 28 -7.65 29.35 20.35
N LYS A 29 -8.95 29.07 20.13
CA LYS A 29 -9.60 29.28 18.84
C LYS A 29 -9.61 30.75 18.44
N ARG A 30 -9.81 31.67 19.37
CA ARG A 30 -9.74 33.12 19.10
C ARG A 30 -8.33 33.53 18.64
N LEU A 31 -7.29 33.03 19.31
CA LEU A 31 -5.90 33.27 18.93
C LEU A 31 -5.57 32.69 17.55
N TRP A 32 -5.98 31.44 17.29
CA TRP A 32 -5.85 30.78 15.99
C TRP A 32 -6.43 31.62 14.85
N MET A 33 -7.64 32.15 15.05
CA MET A 33 -8.32 32.99 14.06
C MET A 33 -7.66 34.35 13.91
N ALA A 34 -7.22 34.97 15.01
CA ALA A 34 -6.55 36.27 15.00
C ALA A 34 -5.23 36.24 14.22
N LYS A 35 -4.42 35.18 14.42
CA LYS A 35 -3.18 34.97 13.65
C LYS A 35 -3.41 34.41 12.25
N LYS A 36 -4.65 34.07 11.88
CA LYS A 36 -5.00 33.38 10.64
C LYS A 36 -4.13 32.12 10.44
N PHE A 37 -4.01 31.31 11.49
CA PHE A 37 -3.01 30.23 11.51
C PHE A 37 -3.27 29.12 10.47
N SER A 38 -4.50 29.01 9.94
CA SER A 38 -4.81 28.09 8.83
C SER A 38 -4.00 28.35 7.55
N TYR A 39 -3.38 29.52 7.39
CA TYR A 39 -2.48 29.79 6.26
C TYR A 39 -1.15 29.01 6.34
N ILE A 40 -0.88 28.28 7.43
CA ILE A 40 0.27 27.38 7.55
C ILE A 40 0.33 26.36 6.39
N TYR A 41 -0.82 26.00 5.80
CA TYR A 41 -0.88 25.09 4.66
C TYR A 41 -0.50 25.72 3.32
N GLU A 42 -0.47 27.05 3.20
CA GLU A 42 0.00 27.70 1.97
C GLU A 42 1.51 27.51 1.77
N GLY A 43 2.26 27.30 2.86
CA GLY A 43 3.68 26.94 2.84
C GLY A 43 3.98 25.48 2.53
N ARG A 44 2.97 24.67 2.16
CA ARG A 44 3.14 23.22 1.98
C ARG A 44 4.08 22.87 0.82
N PRO A 45 4.81 21.74 0.91
CA PRO A 45 5.55 21.18 -0.21
C PRO A 45 4.64 20.86 -1.40
N LYS A 46 5.17 20.99 -2.63
CA LYS A 46 4.55 20.40 -3.84
C LYS A 46 4.67 18.87 -3.88
N THR A 47 5.67 18.30 -3.21
CA THR A 47 5.96 16.87 -3.15
C THR A 47 6.01 16.41 -1.70
N ASN A 48 5.51 15.21 -1.39
CA ASN A 48 5.52 14.63 -0.05
C ASN A 48 4.69 15.42 1.00
N SER A 49 3.45 15.77 0.65
CA SER A 49 2.49 16.40 1.56
C SER A 49 2.20 15.57 2.82
N GLY A 50 2.30 14.25 2.72
CA GLY A 50 2.11 13.34 3.86
C GLY A 50 3.15 13.57 4.96
N ALA A 51 4.44 13.65 4.60
CA ALA A 51 5.50 13.93 5.58
C ALA A 51 5.32 15.31 6.23
N PHE A 52 4.94 16.33 5.44
CA PHE A 52 4.64 17.66 5.98
C PHE A 52 3.50 17.63 6.99
N MET A 53 2.39 16.98 6.68
CA MET A 53 1.26 16.86 7.60
C MET A 53 1.63 16.11 8.88
N GLN A 54 2.35 15.00 8.76
CA GLN A 54 2.79 14.25 9.95
C GLN A 54 3.79 15.05 10.79
N LEU A 55 4.65 15.86 10.20
CA LEU A 55 5.56 16.72 10.95
C LEU A 55 4.83 17.82 11.73
N LEU A 56 3.77 18.40 11.16
CA LEU A 56 2.91 19.35 11.87
C LEU A 56 2.27 18.69 13.09
N PHE A 57 1.67 17.50 12.89
CA PHE A 57 1.06 16.74 13.98
C PHE A 57 2.07 16.34 15.05
N LEU A 58 3.23 15.81 14.64
CA LEU A 58 4.29 15.36 15.54
C LEU A 58 4.82 16.50 16.42
N HIS A 59 4.96 17.71 15.85
CA HIS A 59 5.39 18.88 16.61
C HIS A 59 4.39 19.24 17.71
N CYS A 60 3.08 19.22 17.41
CA CYS A 60 2.04 19.44 18.43
C CYS A 60 1.95 18.31 19.46
N ILE A 61 2.15 17.06 19.05
CA ILE A 61 2.20 15.90 19.95
C ILE A 61 3.38 16.03 20.92
N GLY A 62 4.54 16.51 20.44
CA GLY A 62 5.70 16.80 21.28
C GLY A 62 5.37 17.78 22.41
N HIS A 63 4.66 18.87 22.12
CA HIS A 63 4.21 19.81 23.15
C HIS A 63 3.18 19.19 24.10
N MET A 64 2.18 18.47 23.58
CA MET A 64 1.14 17.81 24.37
C MET A 64 1.69 16.76 25.35
N THR A 65 2.70 16.00 24.92
CA THR A 65 3.29 14.89 25.68
C THR A 65 4.55 15.27 26.46
N SER A 66 4.99 16.53 26.39
CA SER A 66 6.10 17.06 27.16
C SER A 66 5.80 17.14 28.66
N GLN A 67 6.84 17.21 29.49
CA GLN A 67 6.73 17.48 30.94
C GLN A 67 6.55 18.98 31.26
N SER A 68 5.99 19.75 30.32
CA SER A 68 5.78 21.19 30.48
C SER A 68 4.52 21.51 31.31
N CYS A 69 4.27 22.80 31.54
CA CYS A 69 3.12 23.26 32.29
C CYS A 69 1.79 22.92 31.59
N MET A 70 0.70 22.87 32.37
CA MET A 70 -0.62 22.49 31.87
C MET A 70 -1.10 23.34 30.68
N PRO A 71 -0.96 24.69 30.68
CA PRO A 71 -1.35 25.52 29.54
C PRO A 71 -0.62 25.17 28.25
N GLN A 72 0.67 24.84 28.32
CA GLN A 72 1.47 24.46 27.14
C GLN A 72 1.02 23.12 26.56
N ARG A 73 0.75 22.12 27.42
CA ARG A 73 0.23 20.81 26.99
C ARG A 73 -1.18 20.91 26.39
N LEU A 74 -2.03 21.76 26.97
CA LEU A 74 -3.36 22.09 26.42
C LEU A 74 -3.25 22.75 25.04
N ALA A 75 -2.33 23.70 24.91
CA ALA A 75 -2.08 24.38 23.65
C ALA A 75 -1.67 23.39 22.56
N GLY A 76 -0.81 22.42 22.89
CA GLY A 76 -0.42 21.33 21.99
C GLY A 76 -1.61 20.51 21.49
N LEU A 77 -2.50 20.08 22.40
CA LEU A 77 -3.73 19.34 22.04
C LEU A 77 -4.68 20.17 21.19
N TYR A 78 -4.91 21.43 21.56
CA TYR A 78 -5.82 22.31 20.84
C TYR A 78 -5.29 22.65 19.44
N CYS A 79 -3.98 22.88 19.31
CA CYS A 79 -3.32 23.07 18.03
C CYS A 79 -3.46 21.84 17.14
N LEU A 80 -3.19 20.65 17.69
CA LEU A 80 -3.35 19.38 16.98
C LEU A 80 -4.77 19.19 16.43
N TYR A 81 -5.79 19.50 17.24
CA TYR A 81 -7.19 19.42 16.82
C TYR A 81 -7.52 20.44 15.72
N CYS A 82 -7.09 21.71 15.87
CA CYS A 82 -7.31 22.74 14.86
C CYS A 82 -6.61 22.41 13.54
N LEU A 83 -5.39 21.87 13.58
CA LEU A 83 -4.67 21.41 12.39
C LEU A 83 -5.40 20.27 11.68
N TYR A 84 -6.01 19.34 12.41
CA TYR A 84 -6.77 18.27 11.78
C TYR A 84 -8.02 18.81 11.07
N GLU A 85 -8.80 19.67 11.73
CA GLU A 85 -10.08 20.18 11.20
C GLU A 85 -9.90 21.23 10.08
N SER A 86 -8.76 21.94 10.04
CA SER A 86 -8.51 23.00 9.05
C SER A 86 -7.67 22.56 7.84
N GLN A 87 -7.23 21.29 7.79
CA GLN A 87 -6.38 20.82 6.70
C GLN A 87 -7.10 20.87 5.34
N PRO A 88 -6.39 21.19 4.24
CA PRO A 88 -6.99 21.33 2.91
C PRO A 88 -7.20 19.99 2.16
N TYR A 89 -6.87 18.85 2.76
CA TYR A 89 -6.81 17.56 2.08
C TYR A 89 -8.10 16.76 2.23
N LYS A 90 -8.51 16.12 1.12
CA LYS A 90 -9.61 15.15 1.08
C LYS A 90 -9.13 13.90 0.32
N PRO A 91 -9.09 12.71 0.96
CA PRO A 91 -9.42 12.44 2.37
C PRO A 91 -8.45 13.11 3.36
N HIS A 92 -8.91 13.32 4.61
CA HIS A 92 -8.09 13.91 5.68
C HIS A 92 -6.91 12.99 6.03
N PHE A 93 -5.73 13.58 6.24
CA PHE A 93 -4.61 12.88 6.86
C PHE A 93 -4.93 12.59 8.32
N LYS A 94 -4.78 11.32 8.70
CA LYS A 94 -4.93 10.88 10.10
C LYS A 94 -3.71 11.33 10.93
N ILE A 95 -3.96 11.61 12.20
CA ILE A 95 -2.93 11.88 13.19
C ILE A 95 -2.31 10.55 13.59
N TYR A 96 -1.02 10.40 13.37
CA TYR A 96 -0.30 9.23 13.84
C TYR A 96 0.09 9.40 15.32
N LEU A 97 -0.20 8.40 16.14
CA LEU A 97 0.20 8.36 17.55
C LEU A 97 0.88 7.03 17.86
N SER A 98 2.05 7.11 18.50
CA SER A 98 2.74 5.96 19.05
C SER A 98 2.07 5.44 20.32
N LEU A 99 2.35 4.18 20.67
CA LEU A 99 1.87 3.58 21.92
C LEU A 99 2.37 4.35 23.16
N GLU A 100 3.56 4.94 23.10
CA GLU A 100 4.11 5.76 24.18
C GLU A 100 3.36 7.09 24.32
N GLU A 101 3.14 7.79 23.20
CA GLU A 101 2.37 9.04 23.19
C GLU A 101 0.91 8.82 23.59
N LEU A 102 0.34 7.66 23.27
CA LEU A 102 -1.00 7.27 23.72
C LEU A 102 -1.06 7.12 25.25
N LYS A 103 -0.05 6.49 25.88
CA LYS A 103 0.03 6.41 27.35
C LYS A 103 0.11 7.80 27.97
N LYS A 104 0.98 8.67 27.42
CA LYS A 104 1.11 10.07 27.86
C LYS A 104 -0.19 10.87 27.66
N LEU A 105 -0.93 10.61 26.59
CA LEU A 105 -2.24 11.21 26.34
C LEU A 105 -3.29 10.72 27.36
N LYS A 106 -3.29 9.43 27.70
CA LYS A 106 -4.17 8.86 28.75
C LYS A 106 -3.90 9.56 30.08
N ASP A 107 -2.64 9.67 30.48
CA ASP A 107 -2.23 10.32 31.73
C ASP A 107 -2.62 11.82 31.73
N PHE A 108 -2.40 12.50 30.60
CA PHE A 108 -2.81 13.89 30.42
C PHE A 108 -4.33 14.09 30.58
N VAL A 109 -5.15 13.19 30.02
CA VAL A 109 -6.61 13.27 30.14
C VAL A 109 -7.07 13.05 31.58
N VAL A 110 -6.43 12.13 32.31
CA VAL A 110 -6.71 11.89 33.73
C VAL A 110 -6.36 13.14 34.56
N GLU A 111 -5.19 13.72 34.34
CA GLU A 111 -4.75 14.94 35.00
C GLU A 111 -5.66 16.14 34.67
N ALA A 112 -6.06 16.30 33.40
CA ALA A 112 -6.98 17.36 33.00
C ALA A 112 -8.36 17.21 33.68
N LYS A 113 -8.83 15.98 33.86
CA LYS A 113 -10.08 15.70 34.58
C LYS A 113 -9.97 16.06 36.06
N GLN A 114 -8.83 15.76 36.70
CA GLN A 114 -8.57 16.14 38.10
C GLN A 114 -8.51 17.66 38.28
N ASN A 115 -7.98 18.39 37.30
CA ASN A 115 -7.92 19.85 37.27
C ASN A 115 -9.22 20.55 36.81
N GLY A 116 -10.34 19.82 36.68
CA GLY A 116 -11.64 20.39 36.32
C GLY A 116 -11.80 20.77 34.84
N MET A 117 -10.90 20.36 33.96
CA MET A 117 -10.93 20.70 32.54
C MET A 117 -11.70 19.67 31.71
N ALA A 118 -13.03 19.68 31.84
CA ALA A 118 -13.93 18.73 31.18
C ALA A 118 -13.88 18.76 29.63
N VAL A 119 -13.36 19.84 29.05
CA VAL A 119 -13.21 19.99 27.59
C VAL A 119 -12.19 18.99 27.03
N VAL A 120 -11.09 18.72 27.74
CA VAL A 120 -10.02 17.83 27.26
C VAL A 120 -10.51 16.39 27.03
N PRO A 121 -11.14 15.72 28.02
CA PRO A 121 -11.71 14.39 27.79
C PRO A 121 -12.75 14.36 26.66
N SER A 122 -13.60 15.39 26.59
CA SER A 122 -14.65 15.49 25.56
C SER A 122 -14.05 15.65 24.16
N LEU A 123 -12.96 16.40 24.05
CA LEU A 123 -12.24 16.64 22.80
C LEU A 123 -11.52 15.38 22.33
N VAL A 124 -10.77 14.71 23.22
CA VAL A 124 -10.07 13.46 22.90
C VAL A 124 -11.07 12.38 22.50
N LYS A 125 -12.18 12.23 23.23
CA LYS A 125 -13.27 11.31 22.84
C LYS A 125 -13.76 11.61 21.42
N ARG A 126 -14.03 12.87 21.10
CA ARG A 126 -14.45 13.28 19.74
C ARG A 126 -13.41 12.94 18.67
N MET A 127 -12.12 13.11 18.95
CA MET A 127 -11.04 12.76 18.01
C MET A 127 -11.02 11.26 17.72
N LEU A 128 -11.26 10.43 18.74
CA LEU A 128 -11.35 8.98 18.61
C LEU A 128 -12.62 8.56 17.84
N ASP A 129 -13.78 9.09 18.23
CA ASP A 129 -15.08 8.77 17.61
C ASP A 129 -15.11 9.12 16.11
N LYS A 130 -14.46 10.22 15.71
CA LYS A 130 -14.32 10.60 14.29
C LYS A 130 -13.23 9.82 13.53
N GLY A 131 -12.50 8.92 14.18
CA GLY A 131 -11.41 8.16 13.55
C GLY A 131 -10.24 9.05 13.09
N MET A 132 -9.98 10.15 13.80
CA MET A 132 -8.90 11.09 13.45
C MET A 132 -7.51 10.49 13.69
N ILE A 133 -7.40 9.57 14.64
CA ILE A 133 -6.13 9.02 15.12
C ILE A 133 -5.89 7.63 14.50
N LEU A 134 -4.65 7.41 14.06
CA LEU A 134 -4.11 6.11 13.67
C LEU A 134 -3.05 5.70 14.69
N PHE A 135 -3.22 4.52 15.28
CA PHE A 135 -2.24 3.97 16.22
C PHE A 135 -1.22 3.13 15.47
N GLY A 136 0.06 3.31 15.79
CA GLY A 136 1.11 2.44 15.27
C GLY A 136 2.45 2.70 15.91
N PHE A 137 3.45 1.87 15.58
CA PHE A 137 4.82 2.05 16.02
C PHE A 137 5.66 2.74 14.93
N ILE A 138 5.92 4.05 15.07
CA ILE A 138 6.96 4.76 14.29
C ILE A 138 7.69 5.69 15.25
N ASN A 139 8.96 5.40 15.52
CA ASN A 139 9.83 6.29 16.30
C ASN A 139 10.64 7.16 15.33
N LEU A 140 10.06 8.28 14.88
CA LEU A 140 10.66 9.20 13.90
C LEU A 140 11.71 10.16 14.50
N LEU A 141 11.97 10.08 15.81
CA LEU A 141 12.78 11.07 16.54
C LEU A 141 14.22 10.64 16.87
N GLY A 142 14.74 9.59 16.24
CA GLY A 142 16.14 9.17 16.41
C GLY A 142 16.89 9.00 15.10
N ASP A 143 18.21 9.13 15.17
CA ASP A 143 19.24 8.77 14.15
C ASP A 143 19.11 7.31 13.62
N SER A 144 18.13 6.56 14.14
CA SER A 144 17.69 5.24 13.68
C SER A 144 16.68 5.27 12.53
N GLY A 145 16.23 6.43 12.04
CA GLY A 145 15.23 6.52 10.97
C GLY A 145 15.61 5.73 9.71
N VAL A 146 16.89 5.78 9.30
CA VAL A 146 17.39 5.01 8.14
C VAL A 146 17.43 3.51 8.45
N LYS A 147 17.85 3.12 9.67
CA LYS A 147 17.87 1.71 10.10
C LYS A 147 16.47 1.12 10.20
N GLN A 148 15.50 1.89 10.70
CA GLN A 148 14.10 1.45 10.83
C GLN A 148 13.36 1.46 9.50
N VAL A 149 13.65 2.40 8.59
CA VAL A 149 13.17 2.33 7.20
C VAL A 149 13.75 1.10 6.52
N ASN A 150 15.03 0.77 6.76
CA ASN A 150 15.64 -0.45 6.23
C ASN A 150 15.02 -1.72 6.83
N GLU A 151 14.72 -1.75 8.14
CA GLU A 151 14.04 -2.85 8.81
C GLU A 151 12.59 -3.00 8.34
N LEU A 152 11.86 -1.89 8.16
CA LEU A 152 10.51 -1.88 7.61
C LEU A 152 10.51 -2.32 6.15
N THR A 153 11.46 -1.84 5.35
CA THR A 153 11.66 -2.28 3.96
C THR A 153 12.00 -3.76 3.92
N ALA A 154 12.85 -4.26 4.82
CA ALA A 154 13.16 -5.68 4.94
C ALA A 154 11.94 -6.51 5.35
N SER A 155 11.10 -5.99 6.26
CA SER A 155 9.86 -6.64 6.69
C SER A 155 8.81 -6.67 5.58
N GLN A 156 8.65 -5.57 4.83
CA GLN A 156 7.80 -5.53 3.64
C GLN A 156 8.32 -6.49 2.55
N ASN A 157 9.64 -6.50 2.30
CA ASN A 157 10.26 -7.44 1.37
C ASN A 157 10.06 -8.89 1.81
N LYS A 158 10.10 -9.20 3.11
CA LYS A 158 9.76 -10.52 3.65
C LYS A 158 8.30 -10.88 3.41
N ARG A 159 7.37 -9.94 3.56
CA ARG A 159 5.94 -10.16 3.28
C ARG A 159 5.67 -10.36 1.79
N VAL A 160 6.33 -9.58 0.93
CA VAL A 160 6.27 -9.75 -0.52
C VAL A 160 6.84 -11.11 -0.90
N LYS A 161 8.00 -11.49 -0.36
CA LYS A 161 8.59 -12.81 -0.58
C LYS A 161 7.66 -13.93 -0.12
N PHE A 162 7.09 -13.84 1.07
CA PHE A 162 6.12 -14.82 1.57
C PHE A 162 4.84 -14.89 0.71
N ALA A 163 4.34 -13.76 0.23
CA ALA A 163 3.19 -13.72 -0.68
C ALA A 163 3.54 -14.35 -2.03
N CYS A 164 4.73 -14.06 -2.58
CA CYS A 164 5.26 -14.73 -3.76
C CYS A 164 5.38 -16.23 -3.52
N ASP A 165 6.08 -16.66 -2.48
CA ASP A 165 6.24 -18.07 -2.10
C ASP A 165 4.88 -18.75 -1.97
N LYS A 166 3.88 -18.12 -1.32
CA LYS A 166 2.51 -18.65 -1.20
C LYS A 166 1.75 -18.69 -2.53
N LEU A 167 1.97 -17.71 -3.41
CA LEU A 167 1.36 -17.67 -4.74
C LEU A 167 1.97 -18.74 -5.66
N PHE A 168 3.27 -19.03 -5.50
CA PHE A 168 3.99 -20.11 -6.19
C PHE A 168 3.78 -21.49 -5.55
N MET A 169 3.42 -21.57 -4.26
CA MET A 169 2.94 -22.80 -3.62
C MET A 169 1.55 -23.23 -4.12
N ASN A 170 0.86 -22.40 -4.92
CA ASN A 170 -0.33 -22.83 -5.64
C ASN A 170 0.10 -23.71 -6.83
N THR A 171 -0.05 -25.02 -6.66
CA THR A 171 0.40 -26.06 -7.59
C THR A 171 -0.08 -25.87 -9.04
N GLN A 172 -1.23 -25.21 -9.25
CA GLN A 172 -1.73 -24.95 -10.61
C GLN A 172 -0.96 -23.84 -11.34
N ILE A 173 -0.62 -22.75 -10.65
CA ILE A 173 0.08 -21.62 -11.29
C ILE A 173 1.51 -22.02 -11.64
N ASP A 174 2.18 -22.73 -10.73
CA ASP A 174 3.50 -23.31 -10.97
C ASP A 174 3.52 -24.22 -12.21
N SER A 175 2.51 -25.11 -12.33
CA SER A 175 2.39 -25.99 -13.49
C SER A 175 2.25 -25.23 -14.82
N TYR A 176 1.47 -24.15 -14.85
CA TYR A 176 1.28 -23.34 -16.06
C TYR A 176 2.51 -22.50 -16.40
N MET A 177 3.27 -22.05 -15.38
CA MET A 177 4.51 -21.32 -15.60
C MET A 177 5.58 -22.18 -16.27
N HIS A 178 5.64 -23.46 -15.92
CA HIS A 178 6.62 -24.39 -16.48
C HIS A 178 6.12 -25.16 -17.71
N MET A 179 4.84 -25.04 -18.06
CA MET A 179 4.25 -25.69 -19.24
C MET A 179 4.80 -25.11 -20.55
N ASP A 180 5.32 -26.01 -21.39
CA ASP A 180 5.61 -25.73 -22.80
C ASP A 180 4.35 -25.97 -23.64
N LEU A 181 3.74 -24.87 -24.08
CA LEU A 181 2.51 -24.90 -24.86
C LEU A 181 2.73 -25.53 -26.24
N GLY A 182 3.94 -25.44 -26.80
CA GLY A 182 4.26 -26.05 -28.09
C GLY A 182 4.23 -27.59 -28.02
N SER A 183 4.75 -28.15 -26.93
CA SER A 183 4.70 -29.58 -26.65
C SER A 183 3.28 -30.05 -26.31
N GLU A 184 2.54 -29.31 -25.48
CA GLU A 184 1.16 -29.68 -25.08
C GLU A 184 0.20 -29.72 -26.28
N LEU A 185 0.35 -28.79 -27.22
CA LEU A 185 -0.45 -28.75 -28.44
C LEU A 185 0.08 -29.65 -29.55
N GLU A 186 1.21 -30.33 -29.34
CA GLU A 186 1.92 -31.11 -30.36
C GLU A 186 2.08 -30.31 -31.68
N LEU A 187 2.59 -29.07 -31.56
CA LEU A 187 2.60 -28.07 -32.64
C LEU A 187 3.15 -28.62 -33.97
N ASP A 188 4.18 -29.46 -33.92
CA ASP A 188 4.77 -30.08 -35.11
C ASP A 188 3.79 -31.00 -35.86
N LYS A 189 2.95 -31.75 -35.13
CA LYS A 189 1.89 -32.58 -35.73
C LYS A 189 0.80 -31.71 -36.34
N ILE A 190 0.45 -30.60 -35.69
CA ILE A 190 -0.54 -29.64 -36.24
C ILE A 190 0.00 -28.98 -37.51
N LYS A 191 1.25 -28.52 -37.52
CA LYS A 191 1.90 -27.94 -38.71
C LYS A 191 1.92 -28.93 -39.87
N LYS A 192 2.34 -30.17 -39.60
CA LYS A 192 2.36 -31.24 -40.60
C LYS A 192 0.95 -31.51 -41.16
N SER A 193 -0.03 -31.71 -40.28
CA SER A 193 -1.41 -32.00 -40.68
C SER A 193 -2.05 -30.84 -41.43
N SER A 194 -1.75 -29.59 -41.04
CA SER A 194 -2.24 -28.39 -41.72
C SER A 194 -1.63 -28.24 -43.12
N LEU A 195 -0.36 -28.62 -43.29
CA LEU A 195 0.30 -28.62 -44.59
C LEU A 195 -0.26 -29.71 -45.51
N ASP A 196 -0.43 -30.91 -44.97
CA ASP A 196 -0.97 -32.05 -45.73
C ASP A 196 -2.42 -31.79 -46.17
N TYR A 197 -3.23 -31.17 -45.29
CA TYR A 197 -4.58 -30.73 -45.62
C TYR A 197 -4.59 -29.65 -46.71
N ALA A 198 -3.71 -28.66 -46.65
CA ALA A 198 -3.60 -27.63 -47.68
C ALA A 198 -3.24 -28.24 -49.05
N LYS A 199 -2.27 -29.16 -49.10
CA LYS A 199 -1.91 -29.87 -50.33
C LYS A 199 -3.05 -30.71 -50.88
N ALA A 200 -3.75 -31.46 -50.02
CA ALA A 200 -4.90 -32.27 -50.42
C ALA A 200 -6.03 -31.41 -50.99
N LYS A 201 -6.25 -30.24 -50.40
CA LYS A 201 -7.24 -29.24 -50.83
C LYS A 201 -6.90 -28.64 -52.19
N GLU A 202 -5.63 -28.30 -52.45
CA GLU A 202 -5.16 -27.83 -53.75
C GLU A 202 -5.32 -28.91 -54.83
N LEU A 203 -4.95 -30.16 -54.53
CA LEU A 203 -5.08 -31.29 -55.44
C LEU A 203 -6.54 -31.56 -55.80
N ALA A 204 -7.43 -31.62 -54.81
CA ALA A 204 -8.86 -31.84 -55.03
C ALA A 204 -9.50 -30.71 -55.86
N PHE A 205 -9.06 -29.46 -55.65
CA PHE A 205 -9.51 -28.33 -56.43
C PHE A 205 -9.02 -28.39 -57.89
N ALA A 206 -7.76 -28.77 -58.11
CA ALA A 206 -7.20 -28.94 -59.45
C ALA A 206 -7.90 -30.06 -60.22
N GLU A 207 -8.23 -31.17 -59.56
CA GLU A 207 -8.97 -32.28 -60.16
C GLU A 207 -10.40 -31.88 -60.51
N ALA A 208 -11.11 -31.19 -59.61
CA ALA A 208 -12.45 -30.68 -59.86
C ALA A 208 -12.49 -29.65 -61.00
N SER A 209 -11.46 -28.80 -61.12
CA SER A 209 -11.36 -27.79 -62.18
C SER A 209 -11.22 -28.37 -63.59
N ASN A 210 -10.80 -29.62 -63.72
CA ASN A 210 -10.73 -30.29 -65.02
C ASN A 210 -12.09 -30.80 -65.50
N ILE A 211 -13.08 -30.91 -64.60
CA ILE A 211 -14.38 -31.55 -64.85
C ILE A 211 -15.51 -30.50 -64.85
N ILE A 212 -15.42 -29.48 -63.98
CA ILE A 212 -16.47 -28.48 -63.73
C ILE A 212 -15.83 -27.10 -63.55
N ASP A 213 -16.55 -26.04 -63.92
CA ASP A 213 -16.16 -24.67 -63.59
C ASP A 213 -16.21 -24.44 -62.06
N VAL A 214 -15.09 -23.99 -61.49
CA VAL A 214 -14.86 -23.84 -60.05
C VAL A 214 -14.47 -22.41 -59.67
N GLU A 215 -14.75 -21.42 -60.54
CA GLU A 215 -14.47 -20.01 -60.26
C GLU A 215 -15.12 -19.52 -58.96
N ASP A 216 -16.37 -19.90 -58.71
CA ASP A 216 -17.11 -19.58 -57.48
C ASP A 216 -16.48 -20.24 -56.23
N ALA A 217 -15.76 -21.35 -56.38
CA ALA A 217 -15.13 -22.10 -55.29
C ALA A 217 -13.67 -21.69 -55.02
N ARG A 218 -13.10 -20.74 -55.79
CA ARG A 218 -11.71 -20.30 -55.66
C ARG A 218 -11.38 -19.76 -54.26
N HIS A 219 -12.34 -19.12 -53.61
CA HIS A 219 -12.22 -18.61 -52.24
C HIS A 219 -11.99 -19.73 -51.20
N ILE A 220 -12.37 -20.97 -51.52
CA ILE A 220 -12.17 -22.12 -50.63
C ILE A 220 -10.67 -22.39 -50.52
N VAL A 221 -9.90 -22.38 -51.61
CA VAL A 221 -8.46 -22.69 -51.60
C VAL A 221 -7.61 -21.54 -51.04
N GLN A 222 -8.09 -20.30 -51.16
CA GLN A 222 -7.40 -19.11 -50.68
C GLN A 222 -7.44 -18.99 -49.15
N ASN A 223 -6.46 -19.60 -48.47
CA ASN A 223 -6.16 -19.31 -47.07
C ASN A 223 -4.82 -18.59 -46.97
N ASP A 224 -4.86 -17.36 -46.44
CA ASP A 224 -3.68 -16.50 -46.26
C ASP A 224 -2.67 -17.04 -45.24
N LYS A 225 -3.12 -17.88 -44.29
CA LYS A 225 -2.29 -18.54 -43.27
C LYS A 225 -2.78 -19.95 -42.98
N LEU A 226 -1.85 -20.88 -42.77
CA LEU A 226 -2.17 -22.23 -42.32
C LEU A 226 -2.59 -22.22 -40.84
N LEU A 227 -3.40 -23.20 -40.44
CA LEU A 227 -3.77 -23.36 -39.03
C LEU A 227 -2.52 -23.54 -38.15
N GLY A 228 -1.54 -24.31 -38.64
CA GLY A 228 -0.26 -24.49 -37.96
C GLY A 228 0.51 -23.18 -37.72
N ASP A 229 0.44 -22.23 -38.66
CA ASP A 229 1.10 -20.93 -38.52
C ASP A 229 0.39 -20.06 -37.48
N ARG A 230 -0.94 -20.13 -37.40
CA ARG A 230 -1.73 -19.41 -36.39
C ARG A 230 -1.50 -19.94 -34.99
N VAL A 231 -1.37 -21.26 -34.83
CA VAL A 231 -1.05 -21.87 -33.53
C VAL A 231 0.39 -21.55 -33.12
N ASP A 232 1.33 -21.49 -34.07
CA ASP A 232 2.71 -21.06 -33.84
C ASP A 232 2.80 -19.61 -33.33
N GLU A 233 1.98 -18.70 -33.87
CA GLU A 233 1.87 -17.33 -33.38
C GLU A 233 1.37 -17.27 -31.92
N ILE A 234 0.41 -18.11 -31.55
CA ILE A 234 -0.12 -18.20 -30.18
C ILE A 234 0.95 -18.71 -29.22
N VAL A 235 1.71 -19.74 -29.61
CA VAL A 235 2.82 -20.28 -28.79
C VAL A 235 3.89 -19.21 -28.56
N LYS A 236 4.25 -18.45 -29.59
CA LYS A 236 5.22 -17.34 -29.48
C LYS A 236 4.74 -16.23 -28.56
N GLU A 237 3.47 -15.86 -28.65
CA GLU A 237 2.87 -14.85 -27.76
C GLU A 237 2.84 -15.32 -26.30
N TRP A 238 2.51 -16.60 -26.07
CA TRP A 238 2.55 -17.22 -24.75
C TRP A 238 3.95 -17.16 -24.12
N ASP A 239 4.98 -17.53 -24.88
CA ASP A 239 6.36 -17.49 -24.41
C ASP A 239 6.83 -16.04 -24.15
N ALA A 240 6.44 -15.08 -24.99
CA ALA A 240 6.74 -13.66 -24.77
C ALA A 240 6.11 -13.12 -23.48
N GLN A 241 4.86 -13.48 -23.19
CA GLN A 241 4.19 -13.09 -21.95
C GLN A 241 4.85 -13.71 -20.71
N LYS A 242 5.31 -14.96 -20.83
CA LYS A 242 6.01 -15.68 -19.77
C LYS A 242 7.38 -15.05 -19.47
N GLU A 243 8.16 -14.70 -20.49
CA GLU A 243 9.42 -13.98 -20.31
C GLU A 243 9.23 -12.58 -19.68
N ALA A 244 8.21 -11.84 -20.12
CA ALA A 244 7.87 -10.54 -19.52
C ALA A 244 7.43 -10.66 -18.04
N PHE A 245 6.82 -11.80 -17.67
CA PHE A 245 6.49 -12.10 -16.28
C PHE A 245 7.74 -12.39 -15.44
N TYR A 246 8.70 -13.16 -15.97
CA TYR A 246 9.97 -13.42 -15.29
C TYR A 246 10.80 -12.15 -15.09
N GLU A 247 10.87 -11.27 -16.10
CA GLU A 247 11.60 -10.00 -16.00
C GLU A 247 11.03 -9.08 -14.90
N LYS A 248 9.70 -9.04 -14.75
CA LYS A 248 9.03 -8.21 -13.73
C LYS A 248 9.10 -8.78 -12.32
N THR A 249 9.12 -10.10 -12.18
CA THR A 249 9.07 -10.77 -10.87
C THR A 249 10.45 -11.17 -10.34
N GLY A 250 11.47 -11.22 -11.21
CA GLY A 250 12.84 -11.61 -10.85
C GLY A 250 13.00 -13.09 -10.52
N VAL A 251 11.96 -13.91 -10.72
CA VAL A 251 11.98 -15.36 -10.54
C VAL A 251 12.77 -15.95 -11.71
N ARG A 252 13.99 -16.41 -11.45
CA ARG A 252 14.85 -16.99 -12.51
C ARG A 252 14.38 -18.39 -12.89
N ARG A 253 14.54 -18.72 -14.17
CA ARG A 253 14.19 -20.02 -14.80
C ARG A 253 14.88 -21.25 -14.18
N ASP A 254 15.96 -21.07 -13.42
CA ASP A 254 16.88 -22.15 -12.99
C ASP A 254 17.00 -22.38 -11.47
N GLU A 255 16.34 -21.59 -10.62
CA GLU A 255 16.34 -21.87 -9.18
C GLU A 255 15.14 -22.76 -8.85
N LEU A 256 15.31 -24.08 -8.94
CA LEU A 256 14.63 -25.12 -8.13
C LEU A 256 14.78 -26.56 -8.70
N ALA A 257 15.81 -26.83 -9.50
CA ALA A 257 16.28 -28.21 -9.58
C ALA A 257 16.78 -28.62 -8.18
N VAL A 258 16.02 -29.50 -7.53
CA VAL A 258 16.28 -30.16 -6.25
C VAL A 258 15.92 -29.34 -5.00
N VAL A 259 14.67 -29.47 -4.57
CA VAL A 259 14.39 -29.73 -3.15
C VAL A 259 13.51 -30.96 -3.10
N GLU A 260 14.13 -32.10 -2.83
CA GLU A 260 13.41 -33.30 -2.39
C GLU A 260 12.59 -32.92 -1.16
N HIS A 261 11.28 -33.09 -1.26
CA HIS A 261 10.40 -33.13 -0.10
C HIS A 261 10.87 -34.28 0.79
N ASP A 262 11.32 -33.97 2.01
CA ASP A 262 11.28 -34.93 3.09
C ASP A 262 10.38 -34.39 4.21
N GLU A 263 9.36 -35.19 4.47
CA GLU A 263 8.28 -34.96 5.42
C GLU A 263 8.82 -35.10 6.85
N SER A 264 8.80 -34.03 7.64
CA SER A 264 8.50 -34.14 9.08
C SER A 264 8.40 -32.76 9.72
N GLY A 265 7.18 -32.37 10.07
CA GLY A 265 6.94 -31.11 10.76
C GLY A 265 5.46 -30.81 10.88
N VAL A 266 4.79 -31.59 11.72
CA VAL A 266 3.43 -31.42 12.25
C VAL A 266 2.87 -30.01 12.04
N LEU A 267 1.82 -29.94 11.22
CA LEU A 267 0.89 -28.82 11.17
C LEU A 267 0.26 -28.61 12.57
N PRO A 268 0.30 -27.41 13.16
CA PRO A 268 -0.78 -26.99 14.04
C PRO A 268 -1.89 -26.42 13.17
N HIS A 269 -3.05 -27.04 13.32
CA HIS A 269 -4.35 -26.58 12.91
C HIS A 269 -4.53 -25.06 13.01
N GLU A 270 -5.21 -24.54 12.00
CA GLU A 270 -6.03 -23.34 12.03
C GLU A 270 -6.59 -23.05 13.43
N ASN A 271 -6.28 -21.88 13.96
CA ASN A 271 -7.25 -21.08 14.69
C ASN A 271 -7.10 -19.64 14.24
N ASP A 272 -8.21 -19.12 13.76
CA ASP A 272 -8.47 -17.73 13.43
C ASP A 272 -8.18 -16.76 14.60
N GLU A 273 -8.13 -15.49 14.20
CA GLU A 273 -8.54 -14.31 14.97
C GLU A 273 -7.57 -13.70 16.01
N PHE A 274 -7.02 -12.54 15.65
CA PHE A 274 -7.30 -11.21 16.24
C PHE A 274 -7.36 -11.02 17.79
N ASP A 275 -6.89 -11.95 18.61
CA ASP A 275 -7.00 -11.85 20.07
C ASP A 275 -5.97 -10.90 20.72
N GLU A 276 -4.85 -10.63 20.06
CA GLU A 276 -3.84 -9.67 20.56
C GLU A 276 -4.37 -8.23 20.62
N ILE A 277 -5.41 -7.90 19.85
CA ILE A 277 -6.03 -6.56 19.84
C ILE A 277 -7.12 -6.45 20.92
N ARG A 278 -7.74 -7.55 21.34
CA ARG A 278 -8.76 -7.54 22.41
C ARG A 278 -8.15 -7.50 23.81
N GLN A 279 -6.97 -8.11 24.00
CA GLN A 279 -6.27 -8.09 25.29
C GLN A 279 -5.75 -6.69 25.67
N LEU A 280 -5.48 -5.82 24.70
CA LEU A 280 -5.05 -4.44 24.93
C LEU A 280 -6.20 -3.46 25.28
N LEU A 281 -7.46 -3.90 25.22
CA LEU A 281 -8.64 -3.08 25.52
C LEU A 281 -9.27 -3.37 26.90
N LEU A 282 -8.67 -4.25 27.70
CA LEU A 282 -9.19 -4.67 29.02
C LEU A 282 -8.25 -4.39 30.21
N GLU A 283 -7.17 -3.61 30.03
CA GLU A 283 -6.30 -3.13 31.13
C GLU A 283 -6.23 -1.59 31.28
#